data_AF-A0A817I9Z2-F1
#
_entry.id   AF-A0A817I9Z2-F1
#
_cell.length_a   1.000
_cell.length_b   1.000
_cell.length_c   1.000
_cell.angle_alpha   90.00
_cell.angle_beta   90.00
_cell.angle_gamma   90.00
#
_symmetry.space_group_name_H-M   'P 1'
#
loop_
_entity.id
_entity.type
_entity.pdbx_description
1 polymer ?
#
loop_
_entity_poly.entity_id
_entity_poly.type
_entity_poly.pdbx_seq_one_letter_code
_entity_poly.pdbx_strand_id
1 'polypeptide(L)'
;MMWLWSAFIVSLSLFTIDRCYGISSSISPFIQYKHSIELEDNVADLWWTLDDAEREITFELHVKTTGWISLGISPAGGMKGADIGVGWVDSKGNVHFQDRYASDFAKPMIDNTTTDWFAIRGREQNGWTAIQFKRLLDTCDSMDYPIKHKILVDFGNRDIVHHLLLHECTPSTIFDDNNLPSGVCDEIMSQVESCSTNFVTVWAVGGDYMVEYIEEVGYPVGDASFTKYYMIQMHYENTRRHSNRRDSSGIRFYLSNELRQHDLGYITFGTMSNLFGLAIPPLVERFVIDSYCPAKVTRVRCHFF
;
A
#
# COMPACT_ATOMS: atom_id res chain seq x y z
N MET A 1 21.91 4.15 37.16
CA MET A 1 22.42 4.47 35.82
C MET A 1 21.31 4.12 34.84
N MET A 2 20.51 5.12 34.48
CA MET A 2 19.19 4.95 33.87
C MET A 2 19.36 5.27 32.37
N TRP A 3 19.32 4.24 31.54
CA TRP A 3 19.44 4.39 30.09
C TRP A 3 18.05 4.71 29.54
N LEU A 4 17.83 5.96 29.14
CA LEU A 4 16.64 6.36 28.38
C LEU A 4 16.78 5.83 26.95
N TRP A 5 15.96 4.84 26.62
CA TRP A 5 15.76 4.36 25.26
C TRP A 5 14.76 5.31 24.59
N SER A 6 15.24 6.33 23.90
CA SER A 6 14.40 7.13 23.01
C SER A 6 14.28 6.39 21.67
N ALA A 7 13.36 5.44 21.59
CA ALA A 7 12.85 4.96 20.30
C ALA A 7 11.84 5.99 19.81
N PHE A 8 12.19 6.77 18.79
CA PHE A 8 11.23 7.66 18.14
C PHE A 8 10.29 6.78 17.29
N ILE A 9 9.05 6.66 17.75
CA ILE A 9 7.94 6.10 16.97
C ILE A 9 7.41 7.25 16.11
N VAL A 10 7.67 7.21 14.80
CA VAL A 10 7.08 8.17 13.87
C VAL A 10 5.68 7.65 13.49
N SER A 11 4.63 8.28 14.03
CA SER A 11 3.30 8.20 13.41
C SER A 11 3.24 9.26 12.31
N LEU A 12 3.07 8.82 11.06
CA LEU A 12 2.93 9.71 9.91
C LEU A 12 1.64 10.55 10.06
N SER A 13 1.80 11.84 10.30
CA SER A 13 0.73 12.84 10.16
C SER A 13 1.27 13.99 9.31
N LEU A 14 0.89 14.02 8.04
CA LEU A 14 1.32 15.03 7.07
C LEU A 14 0.48 16.32 7.20
N PHE A 15 1.15 17.43 7.49
CA PHE A 15 0.69 18.79 7.18
C PHE A 15 1.45 19.28 5.93
N THR A 16 0.74 19.97 5.04
CA THR A 16 1.24 20.47 3.74
C THR A 16 2.21 21.65 3.86
N ILE A 17 3.35 21.60 3.17
CA ILE A 17 4.04 22.76 2.58
C ILE A 17 4.63 22.35 1.22
N ASP A 18 4.42 23.20 0.20
CA ASP A 18 5.06 23.18 -1.12
C ASP A 18 6.60 23.16 -1.05
N ARG A 19 7.19 21.97 -0.97
CA ARG A 19 8.54 21.69 -1.46
C ARG A 19 8.52 20.33 -2.14
N CYS A 20 9.11 20.23 -3.32
CA CYS A 20 9.62 18.95 -3.80
C CYS A 20 10.74 18.54 -2.83
N TYR A 21 10.37 17.83 -1.77
CA TYR A 21 11.30 17.21 -0.84
C TYR A 21 11.98 16.06 -1.58
N GLY A 22 13.15 16.38 -2.13
CA GLY A 22 14.08 15.41 -2.66
C GLY A 22 15.09 15.04 -1.58
N ILE A 23 15.61 13.83 -1.67
CA ILE A 23 16.76 13.30 -0.92
C ILE A 23 17.62 14.39 -0.27
N SER A 24 17.71 14.36 1.05
CA SER A 24 18.45 15.33 1.87
C SER A 24 19.86 14.87 2.26
N SER A 25 20.16 13.59 2.06
CA SER A 25 21.44 12.97 2.35
C SER A 25 22.60 13.66 1.62
N SER A 26 23.61 14.05 2.40
CA SER A 26 24.86 14.63 1.87
C SER A 26 25.82 13.60 1.25
N ILE A 27 25.45 12.31 1.28
CA ILE A 27 26.23 11.20 0.72
C ILE A 27 25.43 10.49 -0.38
N SER A 28 26.13 10.09 -1.45
CA SER A 28 25.52 9.44 -2.61
C SER A 28 25.26 7.94 -2.36
N PRO A 29 24.15 7.36 -2.86
CA PRO A 29 23.89 5.92 -2.71
C PRO A 29 25.02 5.04 -3.29
N PHE A 30 25.19 3.81 -2.78
CA PHE A 30 26.24 2.87 -3.21
C PHE A 30 26.03 2.37 -4.65
N ILE A 31 24.78 2.30 -5.10
CA ILE A 31 24.38 1.88 -6.45
C ILE A 31 23.27 2.78 -6.98
N GLN A 32 22.87 2.58 -8.24
CA GLN A 32 21.66 3.20 -8.77
C GLN A 32 20.44 2.38 -8.35
N TYR A 33 19.41 3.06 -7.85
CA TYR A 33 18.14 2.46 -7.46
C TYR A 33 17.02 2.93 -8.37
N LYS A 34 15.97 2.10 -8.52
CA LYS A 34 14.76 2.45 -9.26
C LYS A 34 13.88 3.43 -8.49
N HIS A 35 13.90 3.36 -7.16
CA HIS A 35 12.99 4.11 -6.30
C HIS A 35 13.74 4.76 -5.13
N SER A 36 13.17 5.86 -4.64
CA SER A 36 13.68 6.57 -3.47
C SER A 36 12.58 7.39 -2.79
N ILE A 37 12.70 7.59 -1.48
CA ILE A 37 11.80 8.42 -0.68
C ILE A 37 12.57 9.04 0.51
N GLU A 38 12.21 10.25 0.90
CA GLU A 38 12.60 10.83 2.17
C GLU A 38 11.58 10.38 3.24
N LEU A 39 12.06 9.64 4.25
CA LEU A 39 11.22 9.11 5.34
C LEU A 39 10.95 10.16 6.42
N GLU A 40 11.93 11.02 6.69
CA GLU A 40 11.83 12.13 7.63
C GLU A 40 12.67 13.31 7.12
N ASP A 41 12.05 14.49 7.12
CA ASP A 41 12.61 15.72 6.56
C ASP A 41 14.02 16.01 7.13
N ASN A 42 15.03 16.00 6.25
CA ASN A 42 16.44 16.23 6.56
C ASN A 42 17.08 15.24 7.55
N VAL A 43 16.45 14.09 7.79
CA VAL A 43 16.90 13.10 8.78
C VAL A 43 17.13 11.73 8.17
N ALA A 44 16.21 11.23 7.34
CA ALA A 44 16.28 9.86 6.85
C ALA A 44 15.80 9.74 5.40
N ASP A 45 16.62 9.11 4.57
CA ASP A 45 16.33 8.79 3.17
C ASP A 45 16.43 7.29 2.93
N LEU A 46 15.53 6.75 2.10
CA LEU A 46 15.47 5.35 1.73
C LEU A 46 15.45 5.19 0.21
N TRP A 47 16.31 4.31 -0.29
CA TRP A 47 16.29 3.84 -1.67
C TRP A 47 16.00 2.35 -1.73
N TRP A 48 15.38 1.91 -2.82
CA TRP A 48 15.20 0.48 -3.06
C TRP A 48 15.10 0.11 -4.54
N THR A 49 15.44 -1.14 -4.82
CA THR A 49 15.20 -1.81 -6.10
C THR A 49 14.83 -3.27 -5.86
N LEU A 50 14.03 -3.81 -6.78
CA LEU A 50 13.60 -5.20 -6.78
C LEU A 50 14.43 -6.01 -7.78
N ASP A 51 14.76 -7.23 -7.38
CA ASP A 51 15.19 -8.32 -8.26
C ASP A 51 14.04 -9.33 -8.33
N ASP A 52 13.29 -9.29 -9.43
CA ASP A 52 12.10 -10.13 -9.62
C ASP A 52 12.47 -11.61 -9.80
N ALA A 53 13.64 -11.90 -10.37
CA ALA A 53 14.10 -13.27 -10.63
C ALA A 53 14.47 -13.99 -9.32
N GLU A 54 15.18 -13.28 -8.43
CA GLU A 54 15.59 -13.81 -7.12
C GLU A 54 14.54 -13.57 -6.02
N ARG A 55 13.43 -12.87 -6.35
CA ARG A 55 12.40 -12.43 -5.39
C ARG A 55 13.02 -11.73 -4.18
N GLU A 56 13.93 -10.81 -4.43
CA GLU A 56 14.69 -10.08 -3.41
C GLU A 56 14.48 -8.57 -3.57
N ILE A 57 14.43 -7.86 -2.43
CA ILE A 57 14.48 -6.41 -2.39
C ILE A 57 15.82 -5.97 -1.79
N THR A 58 16.47 -5.02 -2.44
CA THR A 58 17.67 -4.35 -1.91
C THR A 58 17.30 -2.94 -1.50
N PHE A 59 17.59 -2.60 -0.26
CA PHE A 59 17.42 -1.28 0.33
C PHE A 59 18.77 -0.61 0.57
N GLU A 60 18.77 0.73 0.57
CA GLU A 60 19.81 1.52 1.21
C GLU A 60 19.15 2.61 2.03
N LEU A 61 19.45 2.63 3.33
CA LEU A 61 18.93 3.60 4.29
C LEU A 61 20.06 4.52 4.71
N HIS A 62 19.85 5.82 4.55
CA HIS A 62 20.70 6.86 5.09
C HIS A 62 19.99 7.55 6.25
N VAL A 63 20.64 7.64 7.40
CA VAL A 63 20.12 8.40 8.55
C VAL A 63 21.20 9.33 9.06
N LYS A 64 20.82 10.57 9.39
CA LYS A 64 21.71 11.62 9.87
C LYS A 64 22.13 11.37 11.33
N THR A 65 22.96 10.36 11.52
CA THR A 65 23.51 9.91 12.81
C THR A 65 24.88 9.25 12.60
N THR A 66 25.59 8.99 13.70
CA THR A 66 26.85 8.20 13.75
C THR A 66 26.66 6.98 14.65
N GLY A 67 25.57 6.26 14.41
CA GLY A 67 25.07 5.26 15.33
C GLY A 67 24.16 4.27 14.63
N TRP A 68 23.36 3.59 15.43
CA TRP A 68 22.50 2.52 14.95
C TRP A 68 21.34 3.11 14.16
N ILE A 69 21.05 2.49 13.03
CA ILE A 69 19.92 2.81 12.18
C ILE A 69 19.03 1.57 12.05
N SER A 70 17.74 1.77 11.82
CA SER A 70 16.79 0.68 11.68
C SER A 70 15.71 0.99 10.67
N LEU A 71 15.29 -0.02 9.91
CA LEU A 71 14.09 0.01 9.10
C LEU A 71 13.17 -1.11 9.58
N GLY A 72 11.90 -0.78 9.78
CA GLY A 72 10.87 -1.76 10.13
C GLY A 72 9.76 -1.79 9.07
N ILE A 73 9.28 -2.98 8.75
CA ILE A 73 8.11 -3.21 7.91
C ILE A 73 7.02 -3.81 8.79
N SER A 74 5.82 -3.23 8.77
CA SER A 74 4.72 -3.69 9.60
C SER A 74 3.35 -3.53 8.94
N PRO A 75 2.31 -4.25 9.42
CA PRO A 75 0.98 -4.20 8.83
C PRO A 75 0.34 -2.80 8.83
N ALA A 76 0.63 -1.97 9.83
CA ALA A 76 -0.03 -0.67 10.01
C ALA A 76 0.95 0.52 10.08
N GLY A 77 2.23 0.30 9.80
CA GLY A 77 3.29 1.31 9.93
C GLY A 77 3.68 1.64 11.39
N GLY A 78 3.23 0.84 12.37
CA GLY A 78 3.60 0.97 13.78
C GLY A 78 4.61 -0.08 14.25
N MET A 79 5.01 -0.05 15.52
CA MET A 79 5.97 -1.01 16.09
C MET A 79 5.40 -2.42 16.25
N LYS A 80 4.14 -2.57 16.66
CA LYS A 80 3.56 -3.89 16.94
C LYS A 80 3.42 -4.70 15.65
N GLY A 81 4.01 -5.89 15.64
CA GLY A 81 4.07 -6.78 14.48
C GLY A 81 5.09 -6.34 13.43
N ALA A 82 6.07 -5.50 13.79
CA ALA A 82 7.09 -5.05 12.85
C ALA A 82 8.25 -6.06 12.77
N ASP A 83 8.61 -6.38 11.53
CA ASP A 83 9.82 -7.06 11.11
C ASP A 83 10.90 -5.99 10.83
N ILE A 84 12.04 -6.05 11.51
CA ILE A 84 12.97 -4.94 11.70
C ILE A 84 14.42 -5.37 11.46
N GLY A 85 15.03 -4.76 10.44
CA GLY A 85 16.47 -4.77 10.27
C GLY A 85 17.14 -3.63 11.06
N VAL A 86 18.12 -3.94 11.91
CA VAL A 86 18.91 -2.94 12.66
C VAL A 86 20.39 -3.07 12.30
N GLY A 87 21.03 -1.97 11.89
CA GLY A 87 22.44 -1.98 11.52
C GLY A 87 23.24 -0.79 12.06
N TRP A 88 24.55 -0.95 12.13
CA TRP A 88 25.50 0.10 12.51
C TRP A 88 26.87 -0.16 11.92
N VAL A 89 27.71 0.87 11.87
CA VAL A 89 29.12 0.76 11.46
C VAL A 89 29.98 0.93 12.71
N ASP A 90 30.90 0.01 12.95
CA ASP A 90 31.83 0.12 14.08
C ASP A 90 33.00 1.08 13.79
N SER A 91 33.79 1.37 14.82
CA SER A 91 34.94 2.28 14.70
C SER A 91 36.05 1.81 13.77
N LYS A 92 36.03 0.53 13.34
CA LYS A 92 36.95 -0.05 12.37
C LYS A 92 36.36 -0.03 10.95
N GLY A 93 35.12 0.46 10.78
CA GLY A 93 34.41 0.47 9.51
C GLY A 93 33.68 -0.83 9.18
N ASN A 94 33.59 -1.80 10.11
CA ASN A 94 32.83 -3.02 9.86
C ASN A 94 31.35 -2.76 10.07
N VAL A 95 30.54 -3.36 9.21
CA VAL A 95 29.08 -3.29 9.28
C VAL A 95 28.58 -4.43 10.13
N HIS A 96 27.69 -4.11 11.05
CA HIS A 96 26.97 -5.08 11.85
C HIS A 96 25.48 -4.93 11.57
N PHE A 97 24.76 -6.05 11.56
CA PHE A 97 23.34 -6.08 11.26
C PHE A 97 22.65 -7.14 12.10
N GLN A 98 21.42 -6.86 12.51
CA GLN A 98 20.60 -7.72 13.34
C GLN A 98 19.19 -7.76 12.79
N ASP A 99 18.69 -8.98 12.68
CA ASP A 99 17.29 -9.28 12.46
C ASP A 99 16.52 -9.21 13.78
N ARG A 100 15.38 -8.52 13.78
CA ARG A 100 14.59 -8.24 14.97
C ARG A 100 13.11 -8.20 14.67
N TYR A 101 12.33 -8.62 15.66
CA TYR A 101 10.88 -8.54 15.62
C TYR A 101 10.31 -7.79 16.82
N ALA A 102 9.29 -6.97 16.59
CA ALA A 102 8.57 -6.24 17.64
C ALA A 102 7.17 -6.83 17.86
N SER A 103 6.98 -7.56 18.95
CA SER A 103 5.67 -8.13 19.33
C SER A 103 4.70 -7.11 19.95
N ASP A 104 5.20 -5.97 20.41
CA ASP A 104 4.45 -4.89 21.06
C ASP A 104 5.22 -3.56 20.97
N PHE A 105 4.69 -2.50 21.59
CA PHE A 105 5.36 -1.20 21.81
C PHE A 105 6.49 -1.28 22.84
N ALA A 106 7.38 -2.24 22.65
CA ALA A 106 8.51 -2.54 23.51
C ALA A 106 9.78 -2.71 22.66
N LYS A 107 10.91 -2.92 23.34
CA LYS A 107 12.18 -3.17 22.67
C LYS A 107 12.04 -4.38 21.73
N PRO A 108 12.34 -4.23 20.42
CA PRO A 108 12.31 -5.36 19.48
C PRO A 108 13.27 -6.47 19.92
N MET A 109 12.77 -7.70 19.94
CA MET A 109 13.54 -8.88 20.29
C MET A 109 14.44 -9.27 19.10
N ILE A 110 15.54 -9.97 19.37
CA ILE A 110 16.34 -10.56 18.28
C ILE A 110 15.51 -11.68 17.68
N ASP A 111 15.37 -11.67 16.36
CA ASP A 111 14.86 -12.84 15.67
C ASP A 111 15.96 -13.91 15.64
N ASN A 112 15.65 -15.08 16.18
CA ASN A 112 16.59 -16.18 16.34
C ASN A 112 16.16 -17.45 15.60
N THR A 113 15.01 -17.42 14.92
CA THR A 113 14.52 -18.55 14.13
C THR A 113 15.23 -18.58 12.78
N THR A 114 15.44 -17.41 12.19
CA THR A 114 16.11 -17.22 10.88
C THR A 114 16.94 -15.93 10.88
N THR A 115 17.73 -15.73 9.82
CA THR A 115 18.38 -14.45 9.52
C THR A 115 17.95 -14.09 8.12
N ASP A 116 16.97 -13.19 7.99
CA ASP A 116 16.34 -12.88 6.71
C ASP A 116 16.79 -11.55 6.13
N TRP A 117 17.35 -10.70 6.98
CA TRP A 117 18.01 -9.47 6.58
C TRP A 117 19.53 -9.62 6.51
N PHE A 118 20.10 -9.27 5.36
CA PHE A 118 21.54 -9.31 5.13
C PHE A 118 22.08 -7.93 4.79
N ALA A 119 22.98 -7.42 5.63
CA ALA A 119 23.79 -6.26 5.25
C ALA A 119 24.78 -6.63 4.15
N ILE A 120 24.80 -5.83 3.09
CA ILE A 120 25.78 -5.94 2.01
C ILE A 120 27.00 -5.09 2.37
N ARG A 121 26.77 -3.84 2.76
CA ARG A 121 27.81 -2.86 3.11
C ARG A 121 27.21 -1.64 3.81
N GLY A 122 28.07 -0.82 4.40
CA GLY A 122 27.68 0.37 5.12
C GLY A 122 28.87 1.28 5.36
N ARG A 123 28.58 2.56 5.60
CA ARG A 123 29.58 3.60 5.84
C ARG A 123 29.01 4.66 6.77
N GLU A 124 29.89 5.25 7.58
CA GLU A 124 29.64 6.51 8.27
C GLU A 124 30.45 7.61 7.62
N GLN A 125 29.79 8.65 7.12
CA GLN A 125 30.44 9.76 6.43
C GLN A 125 29.61 11.04 6.56
N ASN A 126 30.26 12.18 6.79
CA ASN A 126 29.62 13.50 6.88
C ASN A 126 28.46 13.59 7.90
N GLY A 127 28.53 12.82 8.99
CA GLY A 127 27.46 12.77 10.01
C GLY A 127 26.24 11.95 9.61
N TRP A 128 26.37 11.13 8.55
CA TRP A 128 25.36 10.18 8.10
C TRP A 128 25.86 8.76 8.28
N THR A 129 24.97 7.87 8.71
CA THR A 129 25.14 6.42 8.66
C THR A 129 24.33 5.90 7.48
N ALA A 130 24.99 5.21 6.56
CA ALA A 130 24.37 4.60 5.39
C ALA A 130 24.61 3.09 5.41
N ILE A 131 23.55 2.29 5.26
CA ILE A 131 23.65 0.83 5.17
C ILE A 131 22.81 0.34 4.01
N GLN A 132 23.43 -0.46 3.14
CA GLN A 132 22.77 -1.24 2.10
C GLN A 132 22.53 -2.66 2.64
N PHE A 133 21.29 -3.11 2.56
CA PHE A 133 20.86 -4.43 3.02
C PHE A 133 19.81 -5.00 2.08
N LYS A 134 19.66 -6.33 2.10
CA LYS A 134 18.72 -7.06 1.25
C LYS A 134 17.89 -8.02 2.07
N ARG A 135 16.71 -8.35 1.55
CA ARG A 135 15.74 -9.26 2.17
C ARG A 135 14.93 -9.94 1.06
N LEU A 136 14.61 -11.22 1.24
CA LEU A 136 13.63 -11.89 0.38
C LEU A 136 12.26 -11.22 0.49
N LEU A 137 11.48 -11.27 -0.57
CA LEU A 137 10.11 -10.74 -0.56
C LEU A 137 9.23 -11.52 0.40
N ASP A 138 9.37 -12.84 0.42
CA ASP A 138 8.76 -13.75 1.39
C ASP A 138 9.84 -14.65 1.96
N THR A 139 9.98 -14.65 3.28
CA THR A 139 11.01 -15.38 4.03
C THR A 139 10.47 -16.72 4.55
N CYS A 140 9.15 -16.94 4.43
CA CYS A 140 8.45 -18.08 5.02
C CYS A 140 8.61 -18.20 6.55
N ASP A 141 9.06 -17.15 7.25
CA ASP A 141 9.03 -17.05 8.70
C ASP A 141 7.71 -16.40 9.17
N SER A 142 7.06 -17.02 10.14
CA SER A 142 5.84 -16.51 10.79
C SER A 142 6.03 -15.21 11.58
N MET A 143 7.27 -14.88 11.94
CA MET A 143 7.63 -13.64 12.65
C MET A 143 7.90 -12.48 11.68
N ASP A 144 8.08 -12.79 10.40
CA ASP A 144 8.39 -11.82 9.37
C ASP A 144 7.16 -11.28 8.65
N TYR A 145 7.33 -10.09 8.06
CA TYR A 145 6.25 -9.46 7.32
C TYR A 145 6.48 -9.56 5.81
N PRO A 146 5.71 -10.37 5.05
CA PRO A 146 5.97 -10.57 3.63
C PRO A 146 5.71 -9.30 2.80
N ILE A 147 6.65 -8.99 1.91
CA ILE A 147 6.59 -7.90 0.95
C ILE A 147 5.91 -8.43 -0.31
N LYS A 148 4.59 -8.36 -0.31
CA LYS A 148 3.75 -8.81 -1.44
C LYS A 148 3.41 -7.65 -2.38
N HIS A 149 3.01 -8.00 -3.60
CA HIS A 149 2.31 -7.07 -4.48
C HIS A 149 1.00 -6.68 -3.80
N LYS A 150 0.81 -5.38 -3.53
CA LYS A 150 -0.35 -4.90 -2.75
C LYS A 150 -1.18 -3.94 -3.58
N ILE A 151 -2.45 -3.80 -3.21
CA ILE A 151 -3.15 -2.55 -3.46
C ILE A 151 -3.09 -1.80 -2.14
N LEU A 152 -2.26 -0.77 -2.06
CA LEU A 152 -2.25 0.10 -0.89
C LEU A 152 -3.26 1.20 -1.14
N VAL A 153 -4.23 1.33 -0.23
CA VAL A 153 -5.02 2.54 -0.18
C VAL A 153 -4.26 3.56 0.68
N ASP A 154 -3.64 4.53 0.02
CA ASP A 154 -2.94 5.63 0.69
C ASP A 154 -3.99 6.64 1.14
N PHE A 155 -4.02 6.97 2.43
CA PHE A 155 -4.97 7.95 2.97
C PHE A 155 -4.23 9.14 3.54
N GLY A 156 -4.22 10.24 2.77
CA GLY A 156 -3.84 11.54 3.30
C GLY A 156 -4.84 12.04 4.35
N ASN A 157 -6.13 11.66 4.24
CA ASN A 157 -7.20 12.15 5.11
C ASN A 157 -8.13 11.04 5.62
N ARG A 158 -7.60 10.17 6.48
CA ARG A 158 -8.32 9.03 7.09
C ARG A 158 -9.62 9.40 7.82
N ASP A 159 -9.76 10.65 8.26
CA ASP A 159 -10.91 11.15 9.00
C ASP A 159 -12.13 11.49 8.12
N ILE A 160 -11.92 11.67 6.82
CA ILE A 160 -13.00 12.04 5.88
C ILE A 160 -13.21 11.01 4.77
N VAL A 161 -12.21 10.20 4.41
CA VAL A 161 -12.39 9.17 3.38
C VAL A 161 -13.17 7.99 3.97
N HIS A 162 -14.38 7.77 3.49
CA HIS A 162 -15.28 6.75 4.03
C HIS A 162 -15.27 5.45 3.20
N HIS A 163 -15.23 5.55 1.87
CA HIS A 163 -15.00 4.39 1.01
C HIS A 163 -14.34 4.81 -0.30
N LEU A 164 -13.65 3.85 -0.92
CA LEU A 164 -12.94 4.00 -2.17
C LEU A 164 -13.26 2.81 -3.08
N LEU A 165 -13.55 3.08 -4.34
CA LEU A 165 -13.79 2.07 -5.35
C LEU A 165 -12.90 2.35 -6.55
N LEU A 166 -12.31 1.29 -7.09
CA LEU A 166 -11.58 1.35 -8.34
C LEU A 166 -12.35 0.56 -9.38
N HIS A 167 -12.58 1.20 -10.51
CA HIS A 167 -13.30 0.63 -11.64
C HIS A 167 -12.40 0.50 -12.86
N GLU A 168 -12.58 -0.59 -13.59
CA GLU A 168 -12.03 -0.80 -14.93
C GLU A 168 -13.04 -0.30 -15.96
N CYS A 169 -12.61 0.57 -16.85
CA CYS A 169 -13.46 1.07 -17.93
C CYS A 169 -13.48 0.10 -19.10
N THR A 170 -14.60 -0.10 -19.77
CA THR A 170 -14.60 -0.81 -21.05
C THR A 170 -13.84 -0.01 -22.11
N PRO A 171 -13.09 -0.67 -23.02
CA PRO A 171 -12.40 0.02 -24.11
C PRO A 171 -13.36 0.92 -24.89
N SER A 172 -13.07 2.21 -24.90
CA SER A 172 -13.95 3.24 -25.44
C SER A 172 -13.11 4.30 -26.14
N THR A 173 -13.58 4.80 -27.28
CA THR A 173 -12.96 5.91 -28.01
C THR A 173 -13.29 7.28 -27.42
N ILE A 174 -14.10 7.32 -26.35
CA ILE A 174 -14.58 8.56 -25.72
C ILE A 174 -13.47 9.21 -24.90
N PHE A 175 -12.56 8.42 -24.33
CA PHE A 175 -11.47 8.91 -23.50
C PHE A 175 -10.19 9.10 -24.31
N ASP A 176 -9.67 10.32 -24.31
CA ASP A 176 -8.31 10.63 -24.74
C ASP A 176 -7.50 11.19 -23.57
N ASP A 177 -6.16 11.09 -23.65
CA ASP A 177 -5.26 11.45 -22.55
C ASP A 177 -5.33 12.96 -22.19
N ASN A 178 -5.92 13.81 -23.06
CA ASN A 178 -6.16 15.23 -22.83
C ASN A 178 -7.59 15.54 -22.36
N ASN A 179 -8.50 14.56 -22.37
CA ASN A 179 -9.92 14.74 -22.05
C ASN A 179 -10.45 13.62 -21.16
N LEU A 180 -9.87 13.50 -19.96
CA LEU A 180 -10.35 12.58 -18.92
C LEU A 180 -11.35 13.28 -17.99
N PRO A 181 -12.58 12.76 -17.84
CA PRO A 181 -13.55 13.31 -16.91
C PRO A 181 -13.07 13.26 -15.46
N SER A 182 -13.33 14.32 -14.70
CA SER A 182 -13.09 14.38 -13.25
C SER A 182 -14.07 15.35 -12.62
N GLY A 183 -14.61 15.01 -11.45
CA GLY A 183 -15.61 15.83 -10.78
C GLY A 183 -16.47 15.08 -9.78
N VAL A 184 -17.56 15.71 -9.36
CA VAL A 184 -18.58 15.10 -8.52
C VAL A 184 -19.23 13.95 -9.30
N CYS A 185 -19.28 12.76 -8.70
CA CYS A 185 -19.72 11.54 -9.39
C CYS A 185 -21.07 11.74 -10.11
N ASP A 186 -22.07 12.29 -9.43
CA ASP A 186 -23.41 12.53 -9.97
C ASP A 186 -23.42 13.42 -11.23
N GLU A 187 -22.47 14.35 -11.35
CA GLU A 187 -22.37 15.28 -12.49
C GLU A 187 -21.68 14.65 -13.69
N ILE A 188 -20.75 13.72 -13.45
CA ILE A 188 -19.94 13.10 -14.50
C ILE A 188 -20.41 11.69 -14.89
N MET A 189 -21.42 11.14 -14.23
CA MET A 189 -21.90 9.75 -14.44
C MET A 189 -22.11 9.40 -15.92
N SER A 190 -22.68 10.30 -16.72
CA SER A 190 -22.92 10.07 -18.15
C SER A 190 -21.65 10.02 -18.99
N GLN A 191 -20.57 10.66 -18.53
CA GLN A 191 -19.26 10.69 -19.20
C GLN A 191 -18.44 9.44 -18.87
N VAL A 192 -18.69 8.81 -17.71
CA VAL A 192 -17.93 7.66 -17.19
C VAL A 192 -18.75 6.36 -17.17
N GLU A 193 -19.82 6.28 -17.97
CA GLU A 193 -20.71 5.12 -18.01
C GLU A 193 -19.95 3.81 -18.35
N SER A 194 -18.92 3.88 -19.20
CA SER A 194 -18.05 2.75 -19.53
C SER A 194 -17.30 2.18 -18.33
N CYS A 195 -17.17 2.92 -17.23
CA CYS A 195 -16.47 2.53 -16.00
C CYS A 195 -17.44 2.13 -14.88
N SER A 196 -18.74 1.96 -15.14
CA SER A 196 -19.75 1.80 -14.07
C SER A 196 -19.96 0.37 -13.57
N THR A 197 -19.36 -0.64 -14.21
CA THR A 197 -19.74 -2.05 -14.01
C THR A 197 -18.62 -2.95 -13.49
N ASN A 198 -17.37 -2.71 -13.86
CA ASN A 198 -16.26 -3.61 -13.54
C ASN A 198 -15.46 -3.07 -12.35
N PHE A 199 -15.61 -3.72 -11.19
CA PHE A 199 -14.82 -3.40 -10.00
C PHE A 199 -13.47 -4.12 -10.05
N VAL A 200 -12.40 -3.37 -9.76
CA VAL A 200 -11.03 -3.87 -9.62
C VAL A 200 -10.66 -4.05 -8.15
N THR A 201 -11.14 -3.15 -7.29
CA THR A 201 -11.03 -3.26 -5.84
C THR A 201 -12.00 -2.30 -5.16
N VAL A 202 -12.34 -2.60 -3.91
CA VAL A 202 -13.20 -1.77 -3.06
C VAL A 202 -12.62 -1.76 -1.66
N TRP A 203 -12.63 -0.59 -1.03
CA TRP A 203 -12.28 -0.39 0.37
C TRP A 203 -13.34 0.45 1.08
N ALA A 204 -13.61 0.15 2.35
CA ALA A 204 -14.49 0.94 3.22
C ALA A 204 -13.96 0.97 4.65
N VAL A 205 -14.36 1.98 5.44
CA VAL A 205 -13.99 2.09 6.87
C VAL A 205 -14.22 0.76 7.60
N GLY A 206 -13.21 0.30 8.33
CA GLY A 206 -13.23 -0.97 9.08
C GLY A 206 -12.76 -2.18 8.26
N GLY A 207 -12.65 -2.05 6.94
CA GLY A 207 -11.94 -3.01 6.09
C GLY A 207 -10.43 -2.86 6.19
N ASP A 208 -9.71 -3.96 5.96
CA ASP A 208 -8.26 -3.93 5.90
C ASP A 208 -7.80 -3.03 4.74
N TYR A 209 -6.74 -2.27 4.99
CA TYR A 209 -6.14 -1.34 4.05
C TYR A 209 -5.19 -2.03 3.07
N MET A 210 -4.97 -3.33 3.29
CA MET A 210 -4.16 -4.20 2.46
C MET A 210 -5.02 -5.34 1.95
N VAL A 211 -5.25 -5.36 0.63
CA VAL A 211 -5.84 -6.52 -0.03
C VAL A 211 -4.69 -7.43 -0.44
N GLU A 212 -4.50 -8.53 0.30
CA GLU A 212 -3.56 -9.59 -0.08
C GLU A 212 -4.25 -10.59 -0.99
N TYR A 213 -3.72 -10.78 -2.20
CA TYR A 213 -4.10 -11.89 -3.06
C TYR A 213 -3.28 -13.13 -2.69
N ILE A 214 -3.90 -14.31 -2.79
CA ILE A 214 -3.18 -15.59 -2.69
C ILE A 214 -2.22 -15.73 -3.88
N GLU A 215 -1.10 -16.43 -3.72
CA GLU A 215 -0.01 -16.44 -4.71
C GLU A 215 -0.42 -16.91 -6.11
N GLU A 216 -1.44 -17.77 -6.20
CA GLU A 216 -1.97 -18.32 -7.44
C GLU A 216 -2.91 -17.36 -8.19
N VAL A 217 -3.32 -16.25 -7.55
CA VAL A 217 -4.33 -15.33 -8.06
C VAL A 217 -3.74 -13.95 -8.34
N GLY A 218 -4.09 -13.37 -9.48
CA GLY A 218 -3.74 -12.00 -9.84
C GLY A 218 -4.89 -11.29 -10.53
N TYR A 219 -4.98 -9.97 -10.41
CA TYR A 219 -5.84 -9.18 -11.27
C TYR A 219 -5.09 -8.90 -12.58
N PRO A 220 -5.57 -9.36 -13.75
CA PRO A 220 -4.89 -9.11 -15.01
C PRO A 220 -4.92 -7.61 -15.35
N VAL A 221 -3.77 -7.05 -15.73
CA VAL A 221 -3.65 -5.63 -16.11
C VAL A 221 -2.93 -5.54 -17.46
N GLY A 222 -3.68 -5.24 -18.52
CA GLY A 222 -3.16 -4.76 -19.81
C GLY A 222 -2.93 -5.78 -20.94
N ASP A 223 -3.30 -5.38 -22.16
CA ASP A 223 -2.69 -5.48 -23.51
C ASP A 223 -3.60 -4.66 -24.49
N ALA A 224 -3.42 -4.71 -25.83
CA ALA A 224 -4.25 -3.96 -26.79
C ALA A 224 -5.76 -4.30 -26.77
N SER A 225 -6.14 -5.38 -26.08
CA SER A 225 -7.50 -5.89 -25.89
C SER A 225 -8.12 -5.50 -24.54
N PHE A 226 -7.32 -5.00 -23.59
CA PHE A 226 -7.74 -4.67 -22.23
C PHE A 226 -8.03 -3.18 -22.06
N THR A 227 -8.58 -2.80 -20.89
CA THR A 227 -8.85 -1.39 -20.59
C THR A 227 -7.59 -0.53 -20.70
N LYS A 228 -7.76 0.67 -21.26
CA LYS A 228 -6.74 1.72 -21.21
C LYS A 228 -6.85 2.56 -19.93
N TYR A 229 -8.03 2.62 -19.31
CA TYR A 229 -8.30 3.59 -18.24
C TYR A 229 -9.00 2.95 -17.04
N TYR A 230 -8.60 3.43 -15.87
CA TYR A 230 -9.24 3.12 -14.61
C TYR A 230 -9.87 4.38 -14.04
N MET A 231 -11.03 4.22 -13.40
CA MET A 231 -11.71 5.31 -12.69
C MET A 231 -11.67 5.04 -11.19
N ILE A 232 -11.15 5.99 -10.43
CA ILE A 232 -11.23 5.98 -8.97
C ILE A 232 -12.46 6.78 -8.53
N GLN A 233 -13.29 6.15 -7.70
CA GLN A 233 -14.46 6.76 -7.07
C GLN A 233 -14.20 6.86 -5.56
N MET A 234 -14.33 8.06 -5.01
CA MET A 234 -14.06 8.35 -3.61
C MET A 234 -15.30 8.93 -2.94
N HIS A 235 -15.69 8.37 -1.79
CA HIS A 235 -16.72 8.95 -0.94
C HIS A 235 -16.12 9.59 0.30
N TYR A 236 -16.33 10.90 0.39
CA TYR A 236 -15.91 11.70 1.52
C TYR A 236 -17.09 11.93 2.48
N GLU A 237 -16.94 11.50 3.73
CA GLU A 237 -17.84 11.83 4.83
C GLU A 237 -17.26 13.01 5.62
N ASN A 238 -17.83 14.20 5.44
CA ASN A 238 -17.35 15.44 6.05
C ASN A 238 -18.34 16.02 7.07
N THR A 239 -18.82 15.19 8.00
CA THR A 239 -19.73 15.60 9.09
C THR A 239 -19.23 16.81 9.90
N ARG A 240 -17.90 16.95 10.06
CA ARG A 240 -17.25 18.04 10.81
C ARG A 240 -17.07 19.32 10.01
N ARG A 241 -17.46 19.33 8.74
CA ARG A 241 -17.42 20.50 7.83
C ARG A 241 -16.03 21.12 7.73
N HIS A 242 -15.01 20.28 7.60
CA HIS A 242 -13.65 20.75 7.30
C HIS A 242 -13.66 21.57 6.01
N SER A 243 -13.02 22.73 6.03
CA SER A 243 -12.82 23.61 4.87
C SER A 243 -11.37 23.54 4.39
N ASN A 244 -11.15 23.73 3.08
CA ASN A 244 -9.81 23.83 2.46
C ASN A 244 -8.90 22.60 2.67
N ARG A 245 -9.49 21.41 2.87
CA ARG A 245 -8.74 20.14 2.86
C ARG A 245 -8.37 19.79 1.43
N ARG A 246 -7.10 19.44 1.21
CA ARG A 246 -6.63 18.80 -0.01
C ARG A 246 -6.49 17.31 0.27
N ASP A 247 -7.07 16.49 -0.60
CA ASP A 247 -6.93 15.05 -0.54
C ASP A 247 -6.03 14.55 -1.67
N SER A 248 -5.18 13.59 -1.32
CA SER A 248 -4.31 12.85 -2.23
C SER A 248 -4.42 11.35 -1.96
N SER A 249 -5.57 10.91 -1.43
CA SER A 249 -5.80 9.50 -1.14
C SER A 249 -6.02 8.74 -2.45
N GLY A 250 -5.59 7.49 -2.50
CA GLY A 250 -5.63 6.74 -3.75
C GLY A 250 -5.16 5.30 -3.62
N ILE A 251 -4.91 4.67 -4.77
CA ILE A 251 -4.45 3.28 -4.86
C ILE A 251 -3.03 3.23 -5.42
N ARG A 252 -2.17 2.43 -4.78
CA ARG A 252 -0.89 1.99 -5.35
C ARG A 252 -1.01 0.55 -5.84
N PHE A 253 -0.76 0.33 -7.13
CA PHE A 253 -0.60 -1.01 -7.70
C PHE A 253 0.83 -1.50 -7.58
N TYR A 254 0.98 -2.81 -7.43
CA TYR A 254 2.25 -3.49 -7.58
C TYR A 254 2.06 -4.52 -8.69
N LEU A 255 2.68 -4.29 -9.83
CA LEU A 255 2.52 -5.11 -11.02
C LEU A 255 3.62 -6.17 -11.11
N SER A 256 3.30 -7.30 -11.72
CA SER A 256 4.28 -8.31 -12.15
C SER A 256 4.14 -8.50 -13.66
N ASN A 257 5.25 -8.81 -14.33
CA ASN A 257 5.24 -9.17 -15.75
C ASN A 257 4.90 -10.65 -16.00
N GLU A 258 4.74 -11.44 -14.93
CA GLU A 258 4.34 -12.84 -14.97
C GLU A 258 2.88 -13.00 -14.59
N LEU A 259 2.10 -13.62 -15.47
CA LEU A 259 0.70 -13.95 -15.20
C LEU A 259 0.60 -15.01 -14.11
N ARG A 260 -0.40 -14.85 -13.23
CA ARG A 260 -0.75 -15.84 -12.21
C ARG A 260 -1.60 -16.95 -12.82
N GLN A 261 -1.77 -18.05 -12.08
CA GLN A 261 -2.52 -19.22 -12.54
C GLN A 261 -4.02 -18.93 -12.71
N HIS A 262 -4.56 -18.02 -11.88
CA HIS A 262 -5.98 -17.71 -11.82
C HIS A 262 -6.22 -16.20 -11.86
N ASP A 263 -7.18 -15.78 -12.68
CA ASP A 263 -7.64 -14.39 -12.72
C ASP A 263 -8.56 -14.09 -11.55
N LEU A 264 -8.31 -12.95 -10.90
CA LEU A 264 -9.19 -12.42 -9.87
C LEU A 264 -10.46 -11.83 -10.50
N GLY A 265 -11.62 -12.13 -9.91
CA GLY A 265 -12.88 -11.50 -10.25
C GLY A 265 -13.67 -11.12 -9.01
N TYR A 266 -14.51 -10.09 -9.14
CA TYR A 266 -15.41 -9.65 -8.08
C TYR A 266 -16.85 -10.08 -8.40
N ILE A 267 -17.54 -10.59 -7.39
CA ILE A 267 -18.98 -10.84 -7.45
C ILE A 267 -19.65 -10.10 -6.30
N THR A 268 -20.60 -9.25 -6.65
CA THR A 268 -21.37 -8.46 -5.69
C THR A 268 -22.72 -9.12 -5.48
N PHE A 269 -23.06 -9.40 -4.23
CA PHE A 269 -24.39 -9.87 -3.83
C PHE A 269 -25.09 -8.79 -3.02
N GLY A 270 -26.38 -8.63 -3.22
CA GLY A 270 -27.19 -7.71 -2.42
C GLY A 270 -28.46 -7.30 -3.13
N THR A 271 -29.09 -6.28 -2.56
CA THR A 271 -30.25 -5.62 -3.15
C THR A 271 -29.83 -4.28 -3.76
N MET A 272 -30.59 -3.80 -4.74
CA MET A 272 -30.34 -2.48 -5.33
C MET A 272 -30.65 -1.37 -4.32
N SER A 273 -29.84 -0.31 -4.31
CA SER A 273 -29.97 0.84 -3.41
C SER A 273 -31.06 1.86 -3.83
N ASN A 274 -31.99 1.47 -4.71
CA ASN A 274 -33.07 2.33 -5.18
C ASN A 274 -34.38 2.09 -4.40
N LEU A 275 -35.38 2.96 -4.63
CA LEU A 275 -36.71 2.88 -4.01
C LEU A 275 -37.44 1.54 -4.22
N PHE A 276 -37.01 0.72 -5.17
CA PHE A 276 -37.57 -0.60 -5.44
C PHE A 276 -36.78 -1.75 -4.81
N GLY A 277 -35.58 -1.49 -4.27
CA GLY A 277 -34.67 -2.53 -3.76
C GLY A 277 -34.44 -2.52 -2.25
N LEU A 278 -34.45 -1.36 -1.58
CA LEU A 278 -34.22 -1.28 -0.14
C LEU A 278 -35.16 -0.27 0.53
N ALA A 279 -36.20 -0.76 1.22
CA ALA A 279 -37.10 0.07 2.03
C ALA A 279 -37.28 -0.55 3.41
N ILE A 280 -36.74 0.12 4.43
CA ILE A 280 -36.87 -0.30 5.84
C ILE A 280 -37.94 0.56 6.50
N PRO A 281 -39.05 -0.02 6.98
CA PRO A 281 -40.09 0.75 7.66
C PRO A 281 -39.55 1.43 8.93
N PRO A 282 -39.99 2.65 9.27
CA PRO A 282 -39.58 3.29 10.51
C PRO A 282 -40.10 2.52 11.73
N LEU A 283 -39.39 2.62 12.85
CA LEU A 283 -39.78 2.07 14.17
C LEU A 283 -39.85 0.54 14.27
N VAL A 284 -39.29 -0.19 13.30
CA VAL A 284 -39.14 -1.65 13.41
C VAL A 284 -37.84 -1.98 14.13
N GLU A 285 -37.90 -2.88 15.12
CA GLU A 285 -36.70 -3.33 15.84
C GLU A 285 -35.80 -4.23 14.99
N ARG A 286 -36.41 -5.00 14.07
CA ARG A 286 -35.71 -5.89 13.14
C ARG A 286 -36.48 -5.99 11.84
N PHE A 287 -35.77 -5.80 10.73
CA PHE A 287 -36.28 -6.01 9.39
C PHE A 287 -35.27 -6.86 8.62
N VAL A 288 -35.73 -7.97 8.03
CA VAL A 288 -34.88 -8.90 7.30
C VAL A 288 -35.09 -8.70 5.81
N ILE A 289 -33.99 -8.58 5.07
CA ILE A 289 -33.99 -8.48 3.62
C ILE A 289 -33.19 -9.66 3.10
N ASP A 290 -33.86 -10.52 2.34
CA ASP A 290 -33.23 -11.67 1.71
C ASP A 290 -32.95 -11.36 0.24
N SER A 291 -31.71 -11.57 -0.18
CA SER A 291 -31.27 -11.44 -1.57
C SER A 291 -30.87 -12.81 -2.10
N TYR A 292 -31.28 -13.13 -3.34
CA TYR A 292 -31.10 -14.46 -3.92
C TYR A 292 -30.42 -14.36 -5.29
N CYS A 293 -29.40 -15.18 -5.53
CA CYS A 293 -28.86 -15.40 -6.88
C CYS A 293 -29.48 -16.69 -7.44
N PRO A 294 -30.44 -16.61 -8.39
CA PRO A 294 -31.14 -17.79 -8.89
C PRO A 294 -30.18 -18.76 -9.59
N ALA A 295 -30.42 -20.06 -9.44
CA ALA A 295 -29.63 -21.09 -10.13
C ALA A 295 -29.58 -20.91 -11.66
N LYS A 296 -30.57 -20.25 -12.26
CA LYS A 296 -30.56 -19.90 -13.69
C LYS A 296 -29.39 -18.97 -14.04
N VAL A 297 -29.02 -18.05 -13.16
CA VAL A 297 -27.92 -17.09 -13.34
C VAL A 297 -26.58 -17.80 -13.24
N THR A 298 -26.41 -18.69 -12.25
CA THR A 298 -25.16 -19.47 -12.09
C THR A 298 -25.00 -20.63 -13.07
N ARG A 299 -26.09 -21.06 -13.73
CA ARG A 299 -26.07 -22.10 -14.78
C ARG A 299 -25.82 -21.57 -16.18
N VAL A 300 -25.78 -20.24 -16.38
CA VAL A 300 -25.37 -19.68 -17.68
C VAL A 300 -23.91 -20.06 -17.88
N ARG A 301 -23.64 -21.04 -18.75
CA ARG A 301 -22.27 -21.30 -19.21
C ARG A 301 -21.84 -20.06 -19.97
N CYS A 302 -20.86 -19.32 -19.44
CA CYS A 302 -20.10 -18.39 -20.26
C CYS A 302 -19.48 -19.20 -21.40
N HIS A 303 -19.92 -18.96 -22.63
CA HIS A 303 -19.11 -19.34 -23.79
C HIS A 303 -17.89 -18.42 -23.76
N PHE A 304 -16.79 -18.92 -23.22
CA PHE A 304 -15.48 -18.36 -23.47
C PHE A 304 -15.24 -18.51 -24.99
N PHE A 305 -15.15 -17.39 -25.69
CA PHE A 305 -14.65 -17.33 -27.07
C PHE A 305 -13.13 -17.46 -27.06
#